data_AF-A0A536NNP7-F1
#
_entry.id   AF-A0A536NNP7-F1
#
_cell.length_a   1.000
_cell.length_b   1.000
_cell.length_c   1.000
_cell.angle_alpha   90.00
_cell.angle_beta   90.00
_cell.angle_gamma   90.00
#
_symmetry.space_group_name_H-M   'P 1'
#
loop_
_entity.id
_entity.type
_entity.pdbx_description
1 polymer ?
#
loop_
_entity_poly.entity_id
_entity_poly.type
_entity_poly.pdbx_seq_one_letter_code
_entity_poly.pdbx_strand_id
1 'polypeptide(L)'
;MAESVRLPRAGGEVYDYTPSGRFLYAEGGAPPRSRLPYAAVHVVADSLADTSPASPAAIDWEHTLAFRRHIWKYGLGVAEAMDTAQRGMGLDWEASKELIRRSVAEAKAVGGRIVCGAQTDHIAPGSARDLRDIEAAYEEQCEYVEKVGGQVVVMASRELARIARGPEDYARVYGRVLSQLKQPALIHWLGEAFDPALRGYWGHVDLDGAMDSCLAVIKANKEKVEGLKLSLLDQKREIVMRARLPEGVRMLT
;
A
#
# COMPACT_ATOMS: atom_id res chain seq x y z
N MET A 1 -32.56 26.91 -3.35
CA MET A 1 -31.65 27.93 -2.80
C MET A 1 -30.30 27.24 -2.64
N ALA A 2 -29.18 27.87 -3.03
CA ALA A 2 -27.88 27.27 -2.76
C ALA A 2 -27.69 27.30 -1.24
N GLU A 3 -27.60 26.12 -0.62
CA GLU A 3 -27.41 26.02 0.82
C GLU A 3 -26.01 26.54 1.16
N SER A 4 -25.94 27.59 1.97
CA SER A 4 -24.68 28.10 2.51
C SER A 4 -24.30 27.33 3.77
N VAL A 5 -23.02 27.07 3.96
CA VAL A 5 -22.46 26.42 5.14
C VAL A 5 -21.47 27.35 5.84
N ARG A 6 -21.53 27.41 7.16
CA ARG A 6 -20.57 28.19 7.95
C ARG A 6 -19.28 27.41 8.14
N LEU A 7 -18.15 27.94 7.68
CA LEU A 7 -16.83 27.31 7.80
C LEU A 7 -15.89 28.17 8.65
N PRO A 8 -15.01 27.54 9.45
CA PRO A 8 -13.94 28.25 10.14
C PRO A 8 -12.87 28.69 9.14
N ARG A 9 -12.21 29.82 9.42
CA ARG A 9 -10.98 30.25 8.76
C ARG A 9 -9.87 30.55 9.78
N ALA A 10 -8.65 30.73 9.28
CA ALA A 10 -7.52 31.11 10.11
C ALA A 10 -7.87 32.35 10.96
N GLY A 11 -7.47 32.35 12.24
CA GLY A 11 -7.83 33.39 13.20
C GLY A 11 -9.11 33.13 14.00
N GLY A 12 -9.79 31.98 13.81
CA GLY A 12 -10.97 31.59 14.59
C GLY A 12 -12.28 32.23 14.14
N GLU A 13 -12.23 33.01 13.06
CA GLU A 13 -13.41 33.60 12.44
C GLU A 13 -14.21 32.54 11.66
N VAL A 14 -15.49 32.83 11.47
CA VAL A 14 -16.42 32.01 10.68
C VAL A 14 -16.91 32.82 9.50
N TYR A 15 -17.03 32.19 8.33
CA TYR A 15 -17.61 32.80 7.14
C TYR A 15 -18.64 31.89 6.49
N ASP A 16 -19.62 32.48 5.80
CA ASP A 16 -20.59 31.73 5.01
C ASP A 16 -19.95 31.33 3.67
N TYR A 17 -19.84 30.04 3.44
CA TYR A 17 -19.39 29.46 2.19
C TYR A 17 -20.59 28.93 1.41
N THR A 18 -20.74 29.38 0.17
CA THR A 18 -21.69 28.77 -0.77
C THR A 18 -20.92 27.83 -1.68
N PRO A 19 -21.16 26.50 -1.63
CA PRO A 19 -20.53 25.56 -2.54
C PRO A 19 -20.74 25.99 -3.99
N SER A 20 -19.64 26.06 -4.73
CA SER A 20 -19.65 26.37 -6.15
C SER A 20 -18.93 25.26 -6.91
N GLY A 21 -19.47 24.90 -8.07
CA GLY A 21 -18.96 23.82 -8.90
C GLY A 21 -20.08 22.96 -9.48
N ARG A 22 -19.80 22.33 -10.63
CA ARG A 22 -20.67 21.30 -11.20
C ARG A 22 -20.09 19.94 -10.82
N PHE A 23 -20.79 19.21 -9.97
CA PHE A 23 -20.42 17.83 -9.67
C PHE A 23 -20.76 16.95 -10.88
N LEU A 24 -19.73 16.30 -11.44
CA LEU A 24 -19.87 15.36 -12.54
C LEU A 24 -19.66 13.96 -11.99
N TYR A 25 -20.72 13.34 -11.48
CA TYR A 25 -20.71 11.94 -11.08
C TYR A 25 -21.13 11.09 -12.28
N ALA A 26 -20.19 10.36 -12.87
CA ALA A 26 -20.56 9.28 -13.78
C ALA A 26 -21.17 8.13 -12.95
N GLU A 27 -22.12 7.38 -13.50
CA GLU A 27 -22.65 6.21 -12.77
C GLU A 27 -21.65 5.06 -12.70
N GLY A 28 -20.61 5.07 -13.53
CA GLY A 28 -19.53 4.09 -13.61
C GLY A 28 -18.63 4.38 -14.81
N GLY A 29 -17.68 3.49 -15.09
CA GLY A 29 -16.73 3.70 -16.20
C GLY A 29 -16.05 2.41 -16.67
N ALA A 30 -15.71 2.36 -17.95
CA ALA A 30 -14.89 1.28 -18.49
C ALA A 30 -13.45 1.37 -17.95
N PRO A 31 -12.75 0.24 -17.75
CA PRO A 31 -11.35 0.24 -17.34
C PRO A 31 -10.46 1.10 -18.25
N PRO A 32 -9.55 1.90 -17.67
CA PRO A 32 -8.58 2.66 -18.45
C PRO A 32 -7.71 1.77 -19.33
N ARG A 33 -7.47 2.20 -20.57
CA ARG A 33 -6.71 1.42 -21.57
C ARG A 33 -5.23 1.80 -21.65
N SER A 34 -4.89 3.04 -21.31
CA SER A 34 -3.53 3.60 -21.46
C SER A 34 -2.76 3.67 -20.14
N ARG A 35 -3.39 3.35 -19.01
CA ARG A 35 -2.83 3.39 -17.66
C ARG A 35 -3.36 2.24 -16.83
N LEU A 36 -2.64 1.93 -15.75
CA LEU A 36 -3.00 0.90 -14.77
C LEU A 36 -3.23 1.54 -13.40
N PRO A 37 -4.34 2.27 -13.18
CA PRO A 37 -4.57 2.94 -11.91
C PRO A 37 -5.07 1.96 -10.85
N TYR A 38 -4.56 2.13 -9.64
CA TYR A 38 -5.08 1.53 -8.43
C TYR A 38 -5.47 2.63 -7.46
N ALA A 39 -6.59 2.45 -6.77
CA ALA A 39 -6.90 3.22 -5.57
C ALA A 39 -6.39 2.42 -4.36
N ALA A 40 -5.51 3.03 -3.56
CA ALA A 40 -5.32 2.57 -2.19
C ALA A 40 -6.57 2.97 -1.40
N VAL A 41 -7.26 1.98 -0.85
CA VAL A 41 -8.60 2.17 -0.25
C VAL A 41 -8.53 2.19 1.27
N HIS A 42 -9.42 2.96 1.88
CA HIS A 42 -9.57 3.04 3.34
C HIS A 42 -10.44 1.90 3.88
N VAL A 43 -10.49 1.72 5.19
CA VAL A 43 -11.50 0.89 5.87
C VAL A 43 -12.54 1.78 6.54
N VAL A 44 -13.77 1.28 6.66
CA VAL A 44 -14.83 1.96 7.41
C VAL A 44 -14.90 1.32 8.79
N ALA A 45 -14.70 2.12 9.84
CA ALA A 45 -14.84 1.65 11.21
C ALA A 45 -16.32 1.44 11.56
N ASP A 46 -16.62 0.40 12.33
CA ASP A 46 -17.94 0.23 12.93
C ASP A 46 -18.09 1.23 14.09
N SER A 47 -18.86 2.29 13.86
CA SER A 47 -19.05 3.36 14.84
C SER A 47 -19.91 2.95 16.04
N LEU A 48 -20.57 1.79 15.99
CA LEU A 48 -21.42 1.28 17.07
C LEU A 48 -20.76 0.17 17.88
N ALA A 49 -19.59 -0.31 17.44
CA ALA A 49 -18.84 -1.34 18.15
C ALA A 49 -18.31 -0.82 19.50
N ASP A 50 -18.42 -1.64 20.53
CA ASP A 50 -17.84 -1.38 21.85
C ASP A 50 -16.32 -1.58 21.83
N THR A 51 -15.62 -0.61 21.27
CA THR A 51 -14.15 -0.63 21.10
C THR A 51 -13.51 0.64 21.62
N SER A 52 -12.26 0.52 22.06
CA SER A 52 -11.43 1.66 22.42
C SER A 52 -10.40 1.94 21.31
N PRO A 53 -9.77 3.13 21.28
CA PRO A 53 -8.67 3.40 20.36
C PRO A 53 -7.47 2.44 20.47
N ALA A 54 -7.35 1.67 21.57
CA ALA A 54 -6.30 0.67 21.77
C ALA A 54 -6.74 -0.76 21.46
N SER A 55 -8.03 -0.98 21.18
CA SER A 55 -8.58 -2.28 20.82
C SER A 55 -8.27 -2.61 19.35
N PRO A 56 -8.31 -3.90 18.95
CA PRO A 56 -8.33 -4.25 17.53
C PRO A 56 -9.44 -3.50 16.79
N ALA A 57 -9.18 -3.14 15.53
CA ALA A 57 -10.13 -2.38 14.73
C ALA A 57 -11.45 -3.15 14.53
N ALA A 58 -12.58 -2.55 14.90
CA ALA A 58 -13.90 -3.01 14.49
C ALA A 58 -14.24 -2.41 13.14
N ILE A 59 -14.44 -3.27 12.14
CA ILE A 59 -14.65 -2.87 10.75
C ILE A 59 -16.11 -3.07 10.38
N ASP A 60 -16.73 -2.01 9.84
CA ASP A 60 -17.98 -2.14 9.10
C ASP A 60 -17.67 -2.77 7.75
N TRP A 61 -17.87 -4.08 7.68
CA TRP A 61 -17.53 -4.86 6.49
C TRP A 61 -18.36 -4.50 5.27
N GLU A 62 -19.64 -4.16 5.43
CA GLU A 62 -20.50 -3.89 4.28
C GLU A 62 -20.11 -2.58 3.61
N HIS A 63 -19.93 -1.50 4.38
CA HIS A 63 -19.50 -0.23 3.82
C HIS A 63 -18.05 -0.28 3.31
N THR A 64 -17.18 -1.01 4.00
CA THR A 64 -15.81 -1.28 3.54
C THR A 64 -15.82 -1.95 2.17
N LEU A 65 -16.56 -3.05 1.98
CA LEU A 65 -16.62 -3.77 0.70
C LEU A 65 -17.42 -3.02 -0.36
N ALA A 66 -18.46 -2.28 0.01
CA ALA A 66 -19.21 -1.42 -0.90
C ALA A 66 -18.31 -0.38 -1.56
N PHE A 67 -17.34 0.18 -0.84
CA PHE A 67 -16.36 1.09 -1.42
C PHE A 67 -15.44 0.40 -2.44
N ARG A 68 -15.02 -0.86 -2.21
CA ARG A 68 -14.22 -1.61 -3.20
C ARG A 68 -15.03 -1.87 -4.47
N ARG A 69 -16.28 -2.31 -4.32
CA ARG A 69 -17.24 -2.46 -5.43
C ARG A 69 -17.42 -1.16 -6.20
N HIS A 70 -17.51 -0.03 -5.50
CA HIS A 70 -17.56 1.30 -6.10
C HIS A 70 -16.30 1.57 -6.95
N ILE A 71 -15.09 1.35 -6.42
CA ILE A 71 -13.84 1.53 -7.18
C ILE A 71 -13.81 0.68 -8.46
N TRP A 72 -14.16 -0.60 -8.38
CA TRP A 72 -14.21 -1.47 -9.57
C TRP A 72 -15.29 -1.05 -10.56
N LYS A 73 -16.42 -0.47 -10.12
CA LYS A 73 -17.46 0.08 -11.00
C LYS A 73 -16.94 1.19 -11.91
N TYR A 74 -15.89 1.90 -11.53
CA TYR A 74 -15.19 2.88 -12.37
C TYR A 74 -13.99 2.30 -13.13
N GLY A 75 -13.83 0.98 -13.12
CA GLY A 75 -12.78 0.28 -13.86
C GLY A 75 -11.37 0.45 -13.28
N LEU A 76 -11.25 0.97 -12.05
CA LEU A 76 -9.99 1.13 -11.34
C LEU A 76 -9.62 -0.17 -10.60
N GLY A 77 -8.33 -0.41 -10.39
CA GLY A 77 -7.87 -1.46 -9.48
C GLY A 77 -7.97 -1.05 -8.01
N VAL A 78 -8.01 -2.03 -7.12
CA VAL A 78 -7.94 -1.82 -5.66
C VAL A 78 -6.56 -2.24 -5.15
N ALA A 79 -5.89 -1.39 -4.37
CA ALA A 79 -4.73 -1.76 -3.56
C ALA A 79 -5.19 -1.91 -2.11
N GLU A 80 -5.29 -3.16 -1.66
CA GLU A 80 -5.92 -3.57 -0.40
C GLU A 80 -4.91 -3.73 0.73
N ALA A 81 -5.35 -3.44 1.96
CA ALA A 81 -4.53 -3.53 3.18
C ALA A 81 -3.18 -2.79 3.09
N MET A 82 -3.19 -1.64 2.42
CA MET A 82 -2.08 -0.69 2.29
C MET A 82 -2.10 0.37 3.42
N ASP A 83 -1.20 1.34 3.40
CA ASP A 83 -1.11 2.42 4.41
C ASP A 83 -2.42 3.20 4.56
N THR A 84 -3.16 3.41 3.46
CA THR A 84 -4.47 4.10 3.45
C THR A 84 -5.53 3.34 4.25
N ALA A 85 -5.39 2.01 4.38
CA ALA A 85 -6.23 1.17 5.24
C ALA A 85 -5.76 1.18 6.71
N GLN A 86 -4.79 2.04 7.05
CA GLN A 86 -4.17 2.16 8.37
C GLN A 86 -3.37 0.91 8.80
N ARG A 87 -2.83 0.17 7.81
CA ARG A 87 -1.98 -0.99 8.05
C ARG A 87 -0.77 -0.61 8.93
N GLY A 88 -0.51 -1.36 10.00
CA GLY A 88 0.59 -1.09 10.94
C GLY A 88 0.41 0.17 11.81
N MET A 89 -0.75 0.83 11.75
CA MET A 89 -1.14 2.02 12.53
C MET A 89 -2.63 1.99 12.92
N GLY A 90 -3.14 0.81 13.29
CA GLY A 90 -4.52 0.61 13.76
C GLY A 90 -5.18 -0.64 13.19
N LEU A 91 -4.85 -1.00 11.95
CA LEU A 91 -5.26 -2.27 11.34
C LEU A 91 -4.14 -3.31 11.49
N ASP A 92 -4.38 -4.31 12.35
CA ASP A 92 -3.43 -5.40 12.59
C ASP A 92 -3.46 -6.47 11.48
N TRP A 93 -2.57 -7.46 11.58
CA TRP A 93 -2.46 -8.52 10.59
C TRP A 93 -3.68 -9.43 10.54
N GLU A 94 -4.31 -9.75 11.67
CA GLU A 94 -5.48 -10.63 11.69
C GLU A 94 -6.69 -9.98 10.99
N ALA A 95 -6.94 -8.70 11.26
CA ALA A 95 -7.97 -7.93 10.56
C ALA A 95 -7.62 -7.76 9.08
N SER A 96 -6.34 -7.55 8.75
CA SER A 96 -5.87 -7.42 7.37
C SER A 96 -6.03 -8.72 6.58
N LYS A 97 -5.79 -9.89 7.18
CA LYS A 97 -6.06 -11.20 6.56
C LYS A 97 -7.52 -11.31 6.15
N GLU A 98 -8.43 -11.00 7.06
CA GLU A 98 -9.86 -11.08 6.79
C GLU A 98 -10.29 -10.06 5.71
N LEU A 99 -9.76 -8.84 5.76
CA LEU A 99 -9.99 -7.82 4.74
C LEU A 99 -9.53 -8.30 3.36
N ILE A 100 -8.30 -8.79 3.24
CA ILE A 100 -7.72 -9.32 1.99
C ILE A 100 -8.57 -10.47 1.47
N ARG A 101 -8.93 -11.44 2.33
CA ARG A 101 -9.75 -12.59 1.95
C ARG A 101 -11.10 -12.18 1.38
N ARG A 102 -11.80 -11.24 2.04
CA ARG A 102 -13.12 -10.75 1.58
C ARG A 102 -13.00 -9.96 0.28
N SER A 103 -12.07 -9.01 0.22
CA SER A 103 -11.87 -8.18 -0.97
C SER A 103 -11.44 -8.97 -2.19
N VAL A 104 -10.58 -9.98 -2.04
CA VAL A 104 -10.19 -10.85 -3.17
C VAL A 104 -11.38 -11.68 -3.66
N ALA A 105 -12.25 -12.16 -2.76
CA ALA A 105 -13.46 -12.87 -3.15
C ALA A 105 -14.42 -11.97 -3.96
N GLU A 106 -14.63 -10.72 -3.52
CA GLU A 106 -15.42 -9.72 -4.24
C GLU A 106 -14.80 -9.36 -5.59
N ALA A 107 -13.48 -9.15 -5.63
CA ALA A 107 -12.75 -8.88 -6.87
C ALA A 107 -12.97 -10.00 -7.88
N LYS A 108 -12.86 -11.26 -7.46
CA LYS A 108 -13.12 -12.41 -8.32
C LYS A 108 -14.55 -12.45 -8.85
N ALA A 109 -15.54 -12.11 -8.01
CA ALA A 109 -16.95 -12.11 -8.41
C ALA A 109 -17.27 -11.08 -9.51
N VAL A 110 -16.58 -9.94 -9.51
CA VAL A 110 -16.81 -8.86 -10.48
C VAL A 110 -15.75 -8.77 -11.58
N GLY A 111 -14.76 -9.66 -11.59
CA GLY A 111 -13.57 -9.56 -12.47
C GLY A 111 -12.72 -8.32 -12.19
N GLY A 112 -12.77 -7.80 -10.96
CA GLY A 112 -12.04 -6.64 -10.49
C GLY A 112 -10.55 -6.92 -10.32
N ARG A 113 -9.73 -5.90 -10.57
CA ARG A 113 -8.28 -5.97 -10.35
C ARG A 113 -7.96 -5.63 -8.90
N ILE A 114 -7.12 -6.45 -8.25
CA ILE A 114 -6.73 -6.26 -6.86
C ILE A 114 -5.27 -6.65 -6.64
N VAL A 115 -4.56 -5.84 -5.85
CA VAL A 115 -3.26 -6.14 -5.26
C VAL A 115 -3.36 -5.97 -3.74
N CYS A 116 -2.59 -6.75 -2.97
CA CYS A 116 -2.73 -6.82 -1.51
C CYS A 116 -1.38 -6.64 -0.82
N GLY A 117 -1.35 -5.79 0.22
CA GLY A 117 -0.15 -5.50 0.99
C GLY A 117 0.34 -6.68 1.84
N ALA A 118 1.61 -7.05 1.65
CA ALA A 118 2.37 -7.94 2.51
C ALA A 118 3.56 -7.19 3.13
N GLN A 119 3.65 -7.23 4.45
CA GLN A 119 4.66 -6.55 5.27
C GLN A 119 5.22 -7.56 6.30
N THR A 120 5.70 -7.06 7.44
CA THR A 120 6.19 -7.85 8.59
C THR A 120 5.61 -7.30 9.89
N ASP A 121 4.38 -6.81 9.84
CA ASP A 121 3.74 -6.06 10.93
C ASP A 121 3.10 -6.95 12.01
N HIS A 122 3.07 -8.26 11.80
CA HIS A 122 2.60 -9.24 12.77
C HIS A 122 3.66 -9.65 13.80
N ILE A 123 4.95 -9.50 13.46
CA ILE A 123 6.02 -9.72 14.43
C ILE A 123 6.16 -8.49 15.33
N ALA A 124 6.45 -8.73 16.61
CA ALA A 124 6.52 -7.65 17.58
C ALA A 124 7.67 -6.67 17.24
N PRO A 125 7.48 -5.35 17.42
CA PRO A 125 8.55 -4.38 17.23
C PRO A 125 9.79 -4.73 18.08
N GLY A 126 10.97 -4.72 17.47
CA GLY A 126 12.23 -5.08 18.12
C GLY A 126 12.50 -6.58 18.23
N SER A 127 11.59 -7.46 17.79
CA SER A 127 11.72 -8.91 18.01
C SER A 127 12.57 -9.63 16.97
N ALA A 128 12.77 -9.08 15.77
CA ALA A 128 13.62 -9.71 14.77
C ALA A 128 15.08 -9.73 15.21
N ARG A 129 15.70 -10.92 15.23
CA ARG A 129 17.09 -11.14 15.67
C ARG A 129 18.05 -11.19 14.50
N ASP A 130 17.60 -11.73 13.37
CA ASP A 130 18.37 -11.78 12.13
C ASP A 130 17.47 -11.63 10.90
N LEU A 131 18.06 -11.61 9.71
CA LEU A 131 17.32 -11.46 8.46
C LEU A 131 16.37 -12.63 8.16
N ARG A 132 16.58 -13.82 8.76
CA ARG A 132 15.69 -14.96 8.54
C ARG A 132 14.35 -14.76 9.24
N ASP A 133 14.34 -14.09 10.40
CA ASP A 133 13.09 -13.70 11.06
C ASP A 133 12.27 -12.76 10.14
N ILE A 134 12.93 -11.87 9.37
CA ILE A 134 12.28 -10.97 8.39
C ILE A 134 11.80 -11.72 7.15
N GLU A 135 12.66 -12.60 6.59
CA GLU A 135 12.33 -13.44 5.43
C GLU A 135 11.09 -14.29 5.75
N ALA A 136 11.06 -14.96 6.90
CA ALA A 136 9.93 -15.78 7.36
C ALA A 136 8.65 -14.95 7.54
N ALA A 137 8.75 -13.74 8.09
CA ALA A 137 7.59 -12.85 8.24
C ALA A 137 7.00 -12.44 6.88
N TYR A 138 7.83 -12.08 5.91
CA TYR A 138 7.33 -11.80 4.56
C TYR A 138 6.75 -13.04 3.89
N GLU A 139 7.42 -14.19 4.01
CA GLU A 139 6.95 -15.47 3.45
C GLU A 139 5.54 -15.80 3.96
N GLU A 140 5.27 -15.69 5.28
CA GLU A 140 3.94 -15.93 5.85
C GLU A 140 2.85 -15.06 5.20
N GLN A 141 3.08 -13.75 5.11
CA GLN A 141 2.06 -12.84 4.57
C GLN A 141 1.88 -13.00 3.07
N CYS A 142 2.98 -13.20 2.32
CA CYS A 142 2.93 -13.44 0.88
C CYS A 142 2.18 -14.75 0.58
N GLU A 143 2.48 -15.83 1.30
CA GLU A 143 1.79 -17.12 1.16
C GLU A 143 0.28 -16.98 1.43
N TYR A 144 -0.10 -16.22 2.46
CA TYR A 144 -1.52 -15.99 2.75
C TYR A 144 -2.22 -15.23 1.60
N VAL A 145 -1.61 -14.14 1.12
CA VAL A 145 -2.15 -13.34 0.01
C VAL A 145 -2.33 -14.21 -1.24
N GLU A 146 -1.33 -14.99 -1.61
CA GLU A 146 -1.42 -15.89 -2.76
C GLU A 146 -2.43 -17.03 -2.55
N LYS A 147 -2.53 -17.58 -1.34
CA LYS A 147 -3.47 -18.65 -1.00
C LYS A 147 -4.91 -18.23 -1.24
N VAL A 148 -5.27 -16.98 -0.97
CA VAL A 148 -6.61 -16.46 -1.25
C VAL A 148 -6.77 -15.95 -2.68
N GLY A 149 -5.68 -15.94 -3.48
CA GLY A 149 -5.69 -15.56 -4.90
C GLY A 149 -5.39 -14.10 -5.18
N GLY A 150 -4.85 -13.35 -4.20
CA GLY A 150 -4.41 -11.97 -4.38
C GLY A 150 -3.00 -11.89 -5.00
N GLN A 151 -2.74 -10.77 -5.69
CA GLN A 151 -1.38 -10.41 -6.14
C GLN A 151 -0.67 -9.60 -5.04
N VAL A 152 0.60 -9.90 -4.78
CA VAL A 152 1.36 -9.30 -3.66
C VAL A 152 1.86 -7.90 -4.01
N VAL A 153 1.72 -6.98 -3.03
CA VAL A 153 2.55 -5.78 -2.90
C VAL A 153 3.51 -6.01 -1.75
N VAL A 154 4.81 -6.08 -2.03
CA VAL A 154 5.85 -6.15 -0.99
C VAL A 154 6.03 -4.76 -0.40
N MET A 155 5.47 -4.55 0.79
CA MET A 155 5.51 -3.29 1.54
C MET A 155 6.78 -3.19 2.38
N ALA A 156 7.21 -1.97 2.66
CA ALA A 156 8.39 -1.72 3.49
C ALA A 156 8.22 -2.23 4.95
N SER A 157 9.22 -2.97 5.42
CA SER A 157 9.27 -3.54 6.78
C SER A 157 10.03 -2.65 7.77
N ARG A 158 9.38 -2.24 8.86
CA ARG A 158 10.03 -1.51 9.97
C ARG A 158 11.16 -2.31 10.61
N GLU A 159 10.97 -3.61 10.79
CA GLU A 159 11.99 -4.47 11.40
C GLU A 159 13.20 -4.65 10.48
N LEU A 160 13.00 -4.74 9.15
CA LEU A 160 14.11 -4.74 8.20
C LEU A 160 14.89 -3.42 8.26
N ALA A 161 14.18 -2.28 8.29
CA ALA A 161 14.80 -0.96 8.44
C ALA A 161 15.68 -0.87 9.69
N ARG A 162 15.24 -1.52 10.78
CA ARG A 162 15.94 -1.53 12.07
C ARG A 162 17.20 -2.40 12.08
N ILE A 163 17.18 -3.58 11.45
CA ILE A 163 18.28 -4.57 11.60
C ILE A 163 19.24 -4.63 10.41
N ALA A 164 18.85 -4.14 9.24
CA ALA A 164 19.70 -4.16 8.06
C ALA A 164 20.97 -3.32 8.28
N ARG A 165 22.13 -3.86 7.90
CA ARG A 165 23.43 -3.20 8.02
C ARG A 165 23.86 -2.46 6.77
N GLY A 166 23.14 -2.62 5.68
CA GLY A 166 23.43 -1.98 4.40
C GLY A 166 22.59 -2.55 3.26
N PRO A 167 22.82 -2.09 2.02
CA PRO A 167 22.01 -2.46 0.86
C PRO A 167 22.02 -3.95 0.53
N GLU A 168 23.11 -4.67 0.85
CA GLU A 168 23.21 -6.12 0.62
C GLU A 168 22.17 -6.93 1.41
N ASP A 169 21.82 -6.48 2.62
CA ASP A 169 20.79 -7.13 3.43
C ASP A 169 19.40 -6.97 2.79
N TYR A 170 19.11 -5.81 2.20
CA TYR A 170 17.88 -5.59 1.42
C TYR A 170 17.87 -6.46 0.16
N ALA A 171 18.99 -6.51 -0.57
CA ALA A 171 19.12 -7.34 -1.77
C ALA A 171 18.86 -8.82 -1.47
N ARG A 172 19.41 -9.32 -0.36
CA ARG A 172 19.16 -10.68 0.12
C ARG A 172 17.68 -10.91 0.43
N VAL A 173 17.09 -10.10 1.31
CA VAL A 173 15.70 -10.33 1.78
C VAL A 173 14.71 -10.21 0.62
N TYR A 174 14.80 -9.15 -0.18
CA TYR A 174 13.89 -8.98 -1.31
C TYR A 174 14.11 -10.03 -2.39
N GLY A 175 15.36 -10.42 -2.68
CA GLY A 175 15.65 -11.50 -3.63
C GLY A 175 15.03 -12.84 -3.19
N ARG A 176 15.16 -13.18 -1.89
CA ARG A 176 14.55 -14.38 -1.32
C ARG A 176 13.03 -14.36 -1.42
N VAL A 177 12.39 -13.28 -0.98
CA VAL A 177 10.92 -13.13 -1.01
C VAL A 177 10.38 -13.15 -2.44
N LEU A 178 10.92 -12.32 -3.34
CA LEU A 178 10.46 -12.21 -4.73
C LEU A 178 10.64 -13.53 -5.51
N SER A 179 11.73 -14.26 -5.27
CA SER A 179 11.98 -15.53 -5.97
C SER A 179 10.89 -16.59 -5.75
N GLN A 180 10.21 -16.54 -4.60
CA GLN A 180 9.22 -17.53 -4.17
C GLN A 180 7.81 -17.20 -4.62
N LEU A 181 7.54 -15.96 -5.02
CA LEU A 181 6.21 -15.55 -5.48
C LEU A 181 5.82 -16.26 -6.77
N LYS A 182 4.56 -16.69 -6.87
CA LYS A 182 3.96 -17.32 -8.05
C LYS A 182 3.70 -16.33 -9.17
N GLN A 183 3.47 -15.07 -8.82
CA GLN A 183 3.19 -13.99 -9.77
C GLN A 183 4.13 -12.81 -9.50
N PRO A 184 4.42 -11.97 -10.52
CA PRO A 184 5.18 -10.74 -10.30
C PRO A 184 4.49 -9.83 -9.26
N ALA A 185 5.26 -9.32 -8.31
CA ALA A 185 4.77 -8.40 -7.27
C ALA A 185 4.90 -6.94 -7.68
N LEU A 186 4.17 -6.08 -6.99
CA LEU A 186 4.54 -4.68 -6.87
C LEU A 186 5.47 -4.51 -5.66
N ILE A 187 6.49 -3.68 -5.80
CA ILE A 187 7.28 -3.20 -4.65
C ILE A 187 6.69 -1.86 -4.22
N HIS A 188 6.60 -1.61 -2.92
CA HIS A 188 6.18 -0.33 -2.38
C HIS A 188 7.29 0.27 -1.52
N TRP A 189 7.84 1.39 -2.00
CA TRP A 189 8.79 2.19 -1.24
C TRP A 189 8.05 3.34 -0.55
N LEU A 190 7.79 3.18 0.75
CA LEU A 190 7.23 4.20 1.62
C LEU A 190 8.36 5.04 2.26
N GLY A 191 8.29 6.36 2.11
CA GLY A 191 9.28 7.28 2.68
C GLY A 191 9.03 7.63 4.15
N GLU A 192 10.06 8.17 4.80
CA GLU A 192 10.05 8.57 6.22
C GLU A 192 9.02 9.67 6.56
N ALA A 193 8.55 10.43 5.55
CA ALA A 193 7.48 11.41 5.72
C ALA A 193 6.13 10.78 6.07
N PHE A 194 5.92 9.50 5.72
CA PHE A 194 4.74 8.72 6.08
C PHE A 194 4.98 7.86 7.31
N ASP A 195 6.18 7.27 7.43
CA ASP A 195 6.54 6.41 8.55
C ASP A 195 8.00 6.66 8.98
N PRO A 196 8.23 7.42 10.07
CA PRO A 196 9.58 7.73 10.55
C PRO A 196 10.43 6.49 10.87
N ALA A 197 9.82 5.33 11.17
CA ALA A 197 10.55 4.10 11.43
C ALA A 197 11.19 3.48 10.16
N LEU A 198 10.83 3.98 8.97
CA LEU A 198 11.41 3.58 7.68
C LEU A 198 12.58 4.48 7.24
N ARG A 199 13.06 5.36 8.12
CA ARG A 199 14.24 6.17 7.85
C ARG A 199 15.43 5.29 7.43
N GLY A 200 16.07 5.64 6.32
CA GLY A 200 17.23 4.91 5.81
C GLY A 200 16.89 3.63 5.04
N TYR A 201 15.61 3.44 4.65
CA TYR A 201 15.19 2.29 3.87
C TYR A 201 16.04 2.13 2.61
N TRP A 202 16.36 0.87 2.26
CA TRP A 202 17.35 0.48 1.24
C TRP A 202 18.83 0.67 1.63
N GLY A 203 19.11 0.92 2.91
CA GLY A 203 20.48 0.91 3.45
C GLY A 203 21.21 2.25 3.33
N HIS A 204 20.51 3.30 2.91
CA HIS A 204 21.05 4.64 2.74
C HIS A 204 20.11 5.68 3.34
N VAL A 205 20.68 6.63 4.07
CA VAL A 205 19.97 7.84 4.49
C VAL A 205 19.76 8.79 3.31
N ASP A 206 20.75 8.85 2.41
CA ASP A 206 20.64 9.62 1.18
C ASP A 206 19.75 8.87 0.17
N LEU A 207 18.79 9.59 -0.42
CA LEU A 207 17.80 8.96 -1.29
C LEU A 207 18.36 8.53 -2.65
N ASP A 208 19.53 9.03 -3.05
CA ASP A 208 20.15 8.67 -4.32
C ASP A 208 20.80 7.27 -4.24
N GLY A 209 21.56 7.00 -3.17
CA GLY A 209 22.07 5.65 -2.87
C GLY A 209 20.96 4.65 -2.55
N ALA A 210 19.89 5.08 -1.86
CA ALA A 210 18.72 4.24 -1.63
C ALA A 210 18.03 3.88 -2.95
N MET A 211 17.90 4.83 -3.88
CA MET A 211 17.34 4.62 -5.20
C MET A 211 18.18 3.63 -6.01
N ASP A 212 19.51 3.76 -5.98
CA ASP A 212 20.42 2.85 -6.67
C ASP A 212 20.27 1.41 -6.14
N SER A 213 20.15 1.26 -4.82
CA SER A 213 19.94 -0.03 -4.16
C SER A 213 18.59 -0.66 -4.52
N CYS A 214 17.50 0.13 -4.48
CA CYS A 214 16.17 -0.33 -4.88
C CYS A 214 16.14 -0.74 -6.37
N LEU A 215 16.77 0.05 -7.26
CA LEU A 215 16.87 -0.28 -8.68
C LEU A 215 17.70 -1.55 -8.92
N ALA A 216 18.76 -1.79 -8.15
CA ALA A 216 19.55 -3.01 -8.23
C ALA A 216 18.71 -4.25 -7.88
N VAL A 217 17.92 -4.17 -6.81
CA VAL A 217 16.96 -5.23 -6.41
C VAL A 217 15.96 -5.51 -7.54
N ILE A 218 15.34 -4.47 -8.08
CA ILE A 218 14.36 -4.59 -9.17
C ILE A 218 15.00 -5.22 -10.42
N LYS A 219 16.20 -4.80 -10.80
CA LYS A 219 16.93 -5.33 -11.96
C LYS A 219 17.25 -6.81 -11.78
N ALA A 220 17.74 -7.21 -10.61
CA ALA A 220 18.10 -8.60 -10.31
C ALA A 220 16.87 -9.53 -10.30
N ASN A 221 15.68 -9.00 -10.02
CA ASN A 221 14.44 -9.76 -9.87
C ASN A 221 13.38 -9.35 -10.92
N LYS A 222 13.79 -8.85 -12.09
CA LYS A 222 12.90 -8.22 -13.08
C LYS A 222 11.66 -9.05 -13.41
N GLU A 223 11.81 -10.35 -13.58
CA GLU A 223 10.69 -11.27 -13.92
C GLU A 223 9.68 -11.45 -12.78
N LYS A 224 10.06 -11.10 -11.55
CA LYS A 224 9.23 -11.18 -10.34
C LYS A 224 8.68 -9.81 -9.91
N VAL A 225 8.93 -8.75 -10.68
CA VAL A 225 8.49 -7.39 -10.33
C VAL A 225 7.67 -6.80 -11.47
N GLU A 226 6.37 -6.60 -11.25
CA GLU A 226 5.51 -5.88 -12.20
C GLU A 226 5.73 -4.37 -12.12
N GLY A 227 6.04 -3.83 -10.94
CA GLY A 227 6.18 -2.39 -10.77
C GLY A 227 6.64 -1.95 -9.40
N LEU A 228 6.87 -0.65 -9.29
CA LEU A 228 7.26 0.06 -8.07
C LEU A 228 6.27 1.19 -7.81
N LYS A 229 5.68 1.21 -6.61
CA LYS A 229 5.00 2.38 -6.04
C LYS A 229 6.00 3.20 -5.24
N LEU A 230 6.21 4.46 -5.63
CA LEU A 230 7.16 5.36 -4.99
C LEU A 230 6.43 6.44 -4.16
N SER A 231 6.50 6.35 -2.83
CA SER A 231 5.83 7.28 -1.92
C SER A 231 6.84 8.14 -1.17
N LEU A 232 7.56 8.99 -1.90
CA LEU A 232 8.56 9.93 -1.36
C LEU A 232 8.14 11.41 -1.42
N LEU A 233 7.00 11.72 -2.04
CA LEU A 233 6.53 13.10 -2.29
C LEU A 233 7.54 14.00 -3.03
N ASP A 234 8.42 13.40 -3.84
CA ASP A 234 9.41 14.09 -4.66
C ASP A 234 9.21 13.77 -6.14
N GLN A 235 8.53 14.69 -6.84
CA GLN A 235 8.21 14.56 -8.26
C GLN A 235 9.46 14.41 -9.14
N LYS A 236 10.53 15.14 -8.85
CA LYS A 236 11.76 15.09 -9.67
C LYS A 236 12.43 13.74 -9.53
N ARG A 237 12.49 13.21 -8.30
CA ARG A 237 13.06 11.88 -8.04
C ARG A 237 12.24 10.77 -8.71
N GLU A 238 10.91 10.86 -8.69
CA GLU A 238 10.05 9.91 -9.40
C GLU A 238 10.37 9.88 -10.91
N ILE A 239 10.51 11.05 -11.55
CA ILE A 239 10.86 11.17 -12.98
C ILE A 239 12.22 10.51 -13.26
N VAL A 240 13.23 10.80 -12.45
CA VAL A 240 14.58 10.21 -12.59
C VAL A 240 14.53 8.69 -12.42
N MET A 241 13.83 8.19 -11.40
CA MET A 241 13.75 6.77 -11.12
C MET A 241 12.96 6.02 -12.21
N ARG A 242 11.85 6.60 -12.70
CA ARG A 242 11.04 6.03 -13.78
C ARG A 242 11.86 5.80 -15.06
N ALA A 243 12.74 6.73 -15.41
CA ALA A 243 13.60 6.61 -16.59
C ALA A 243 14.66 5.49 -16.47
N ARG A 244 14.93 5.01 -15.25
CA ARG A 244 15.95 4.00 -14.93
C ARG A 244 15.38 2.61 -14.65
N LEU A 245 14.05 2.47 -14.61
CA LEU A 245 13.39 1.18 -14.41
C LEU A 245 13.65 0.25 -15.61
N PRO A 246 13.80 -1.07 -15.38
CA PRO A 246 13.90 -2.03 -16.46
C PRO A 246 12.64 -2.02 -17.35
N GLU A 247 12.81 -2.32 -18.63
CA GLU A 247 11.69 -2.46 -19.56
C GLU A 247 10.63 -3.44 -19.03
N GLY A 248 9.36 -3.04 -19.06
CA GLY A 248 8.25 -3.84 -18.55
C GLY A 248 7.91 -3.61 -17.07
N VAL A 249 8.83 -3.02 -16.28
CA VAL A 249 8.56 -2.64 -14.88
C VAL A 249 7.87 -1.28 -14.84
N ARG A 250 6.70 -1.22 -14.20
CA ARG A 250 5.86 -0.02 -14.14
C ARG A 250 6.26 0.89 -12.98
N MET A 251 6.19 2.19 -13.18
CA MET A 251 6.18 3.17 -12.09
C MET A 251 4.73 3.50 -11.71
N LEU A 252 4.39 3.33 -10.43
CA LEU A 252 3.16 3.78 -9.81
C LEU A 252 3.47 4.99 -8.92
N THR A 253 2.74 6.08 -9.14
CA THR A 253 2.87 7.36 -8.44
C THR A 253 1.89 7.41 -7.27
#